data_AF-A0A067R7T4-F1
#
_entry.id   AF-A0A067R7T4-F1
#
_cell.length_a   1.000
_cell.length_b   1.000
_cell.length_c   1.000
_cell.angle_alpha   90.00
_cell.angle_beta   90.00
_cell.angle_gamma   90.00
#
_symmetry.space_group_name_H-M   'P 1'
#
loop_
_entity.id
_entity.type
_entity.pdbx_description
1 polymer ?
#
loop_
_entity_poly.entity_id
_entity_poly.type
_entity_poly.pdbx_seq_one_letter_code
_entity_poly.pdbx_strand_id
1 'polypeptide(L)' 'MICAGDPQGMNDTCNGDSGGPLQVKTTESNAYFIVGITSYGPSVCGGSTPGIYTRVNKYLDWIESIIWK' A
#
# COMPACT_ATOMS: atom_id res chain seq x y z
N MET A 1 -8.66 -2.97 4.49
CA MET A 1 -8.01 -1.92 3.67
C MET A 1 -7.30 -0.90 4.55
N ILE A 2 -6.40 -0.12 3.97
CA ILE A 2 -5.71 1.06 4.54
C ILE A 2 -5.87 2.20 3.52
N CYS A 3 -6.08 3.42 3.99
CA CYS A 3 -6.01 4.62 3.15
C CYS A 3 -4.65 5.28 3.36
N ALA A 4 -4.00 5.73 2.28
CA ALA A 4 -2.80 6.55 2.35
C ALA A 4 -2.83 7.58 1.23
N GLY A 5 -2.43 8.81 1.54
CA GLY A 5 -2.40 9.89 0.57
C GLY A 5 -1.56 11.05 1.08
N ASP A 6 -1.13 11.89 0.15
CA ASP A 6 -0.42 13.13 0.45
C ASP A 6 -1.38 14.16 1.06
N PRO A 7 -1.12 14.70 2.26
CA PRO A 7 -1.93 15.76 2.84
C PRO A 7 -2.04 17.03 1.98
N GLN A 8 -1.07 17.27 1.09
CA GLN A 8 -1.10 18.38 0.13
C GLN A 8 -1.83 18.02 -1.16
N GLY A 9 -2.16 16.73 -1.35
CA GLY A 9 -2.84 16.21 -2.53
C GLY A 9 -2.03 16.32 -3.81
N MET A 10 -0.70 16.42 -3.74
CA MET A 10 0.13 16.48 -4.94
C MET A 10 0.53 15.10 -5.45
N ASN A 11 0.57 14.10 -4.55
CA ASN A 11 1.05 12.76 -4.86
C ASN A 11 0.03 11.69 -4.48
N ASP A 12 -0.20 10.75 -5.39
CA ASP A 12 -0.93 9.50 -5.14
C ASP A 12 -0.46 8.43 -6.15
N THR A 13 -0.79 7.18 -5.87
CA THR A 13 -0.75 6.09 -6.86
C THR A 13 -1.74 6.35 -8.00
N CYS A 14 -1.47 5.74 -9.15
CA CYS A 14 -2.22 5.98 -10.38
C CYS A 14 -2.61 4.69 -11.11
N ASN A 15 -3.32 4.85 -12.22
CA ASN A 15 -3.69 3.74 -13.09
C ASN A 15 -2.45 2.99 -13.58
N GLY A 16 -2.40 1.69 -13.33
CA GLY A 16 -1.24 0.83 -13.64
C GLY A 16 -0.39 0.47 -12.42
N ASP A 17 -0.54 1.17 -11.29
CA ASP A 17 0.22 0.89 -10.07
C ASP A 17 -0.39 -0.22 -9.20
N SER A 18 -1.55 -0.76 -9.58
CA SER A 18 -2.23 -1.84 -8.85
C SER A 18 -1.31 -3.05 -8.67
N GLY A 19 -1.23 -3.56 -7.44
CA GLY A 19 -0.28 -4.61 -7.06
C GLY A 19 1.07 -4.09 -6.56
N GLY A 20 1.37 -2.81 -6.75
CA GLY A 20 2.58 -2.16 -6.23
C GLY A 20 2.62 -2.08 -4.69
N PRO A 21 3.81 -2.01 -4.08
CA PRO A 21 3.96 -2.04 -2.63
C PRO A 21 3.85 -0.65 -2.00
N LEU A 22 3.04 -0.54 -0.93
CA LEU A 22 3.16 0.56 0.03
C LEU A 22 4.13 0.13 1.14
N GLN A 23 5.25 0.84 1.25
CA GLN A 23 6.37 0.46 2.11
C GLN A 23 6.61 1.47 3.24
N VAL A 24 7.02 0.97 4.41
CA VAL A 24 7.45 1.78 5.55
C VAL A 24 8.87 1.38 5.94
N LYS A 25 9.73 2.37 6.17
CA LYS A 25 11.06 2.18 6.75
C LYS A 25 10.99 2.53 8.24
N THR A 26 11.45 1.63 9.10
CA THR A 26 11.53 1.86 10.55
C THR A 26 12.91 2.39 10.93
N THR A 27 13.04 3.11 12.05
CA THR A 27 14.35 3.54 12.56
C THR A 27 15.17 2.39 13.14
N GLU A 28 14.52 1.31 13.57
CA GLU A 28 15.14 0.14 14.22
C GLU A 28 15.76 -0.85 13.24
N SER A 29 15.34 -0.79 11.96
CA SER A 29 15.78 -1.72 10.91
C SER A 29 16.06 -0.98 9.62
N ASN A 30 17.12 -1.38 8.92
CA ASN A 30 17.42 -0.87 7.58
C ASN A 30 16.52 -1.47 6.48
N ALA A 31 15.55 -2.31 6.84
CA ALA A 31 14.61 -2.92 5.90
C ALA A 31 13.40 -2.03 5.61
N TYR A 32 12.81 -2.25 4.43
CA TYR A 32 11.49 -1.74 4.06
C TYR A 32 10.46 -2.83 4.31
N PHE A 33 9.40 -2.49 5.06
CA PHE A 33 8.29 -3.39 5.33
C PHE A 33 7.13 -3.07 4.40
N ILE A 34 6.59 -4.09 3.72
CA ILE A 34 5.40 -3.94 2.89
C ILE A 34 4.17 -3.95 3.81
N VAL A 35 3.52 -2.81 3.97
CA VAL A 35 2.35 -2.64 4.84
C VAL A 35 1.04 -2.62 4.05
N GLY A 36 1.12 -2.30 2.75
CA GLY A 36 -0.02 -2.26 1.85
C GLY A 36 0.30 -2.68 0.43
N ILE A 37 -0.75 -3.01 -0.32
CA ILE A 37 -0.68 -3.29 -1.76
C ILE A 37 -1.67 -2.36 -2.46
N THR A 38 -1.23 -1.59 -3.45
CA THR A 38 -2.08 -0.67 -4.21
C THR A 38 -3.29 -1.41 -4.78
N SER A 39 -4.49 -0.94 -4.46
CA SER A 39 -5.74 -1.61 -4.87
C SER A 39 -6.54 -0.74 -5.83
N TYR A 40 -7.17 0.32 -5.32
CA TYR A 40 -7.99 1.24 -6.12
C TYR A 40 -7.95 2.64 -5.51
N GLY A 41 -8.40 3.62 -6.27
CA GLY A 41 -8.43 5.01 -5.86
C GLY A 41 -9.29 5.84 -6.81
N PRO A 42 -9.26 7.17 -6.65
CA PRO A 42 -9.92 8.09 -7.58
C PRO A 42 -9.42 7.91 -9.02
N SER A 43 -10.26 8.30 -10.00
CA SER A 43 -9.91 8.20 -11.41
C SER A 43 -8.81 9.20 -11.84
N VAL A 44 -8.68 10.31 -11.10
CA VAL A 44 -7.61 11.28 -11.25
C VAL A 44 -6.63 11.06 -10.10
N CYS A 45 -5.35 10.91 -10.45
CA CYS A 45 -4.30 10.61 -9.49
C CYS A 45 -3.90 11.89 -8.76
N GLY A 46 -3.73 11.80 -7.44
CA GLY A 46 -3.54 12.95 -6.56
C GLY A 46 -4.86 13.54 -6.06
N GLY A 47 -4.77 14.69 -5.40
CA GLY A 47 -5.88 15.40 -4.79
C GLY A 47 -6.14 15.01 -3.33
N SER A 48 -7.26 15.49 -2.80
CA SER A 48 -7.61 15.35 -1.38
C SER A 48 -8.14 13.96 -0.99
N THR A 49 -8.43 13.11 -1.96
CA THR A 49 -8.94 11.75 -1.71
C THR A 49 -7.77 10.77 -1.75
N PRO A 50 -7.49 10.02 -0.66
CA PRO A 50 -6.36 9.11 -0.61
C PRO A 50 -6.61 7.85 -1.44
N GLY A 51 -5.52 7.25 -1.94
CA GLY A 51 -5.51 5.91 -2.49
C GLY A 51 -5.85 4.85 -1.43
N ILE A 52 -6.45 3.75 -1.89
CA ILE A 52 -6.84 2.61 -1.05
C ILE A 52 -5.93 1.41 -1.33
N TYR A 53 -5.42 0.85 -0.24
CA TYR A 53 -4.45 -0.23 -0.23
C TYR A 53 -5.01 -1.45 0.51
N THR A 54 -4.72 -2.64 0.00
CA THR A 54 -4.96 -3.89 0.73
C THR A 54 -4.05 -3.93 1.95
N ARG A 55 -4.61 -4.26 3.11
CA ARG A 55 -3.90 -4.25 4.38
C ARG A 55 -3.14 -5.58 4.57
N VAL A 56 -1.84 -5.59 4.30
CA VAL A 56 -1.04 -6.84 4.21
C VAL A 56 -1.09 -7.65 5.50
N ASN A 57 -1.06 -7.01 6.68
CA ASN A 57 -1.09 -7.73 7.95
C ASN A 57 -2.38 -8.55 8.19
N LYS A 58 -3.45 -8.33 7.41
CA LYS A 58 -4.68 -9.15 7.47
C LYS A 58 -4.62 -10.42 6.62
N TYR A 59 -3.57 -10.59 5.82
CA TYR A 59 -3.39 -11.70 4.89
C TYR A 59 -2.12 -12.51 5.16
N LEU A 60 -1.40 -12.25 6.26
CA LEU A 60 -0.16 -12.96 6.58
C LEU A 60 -0.37 -14.46 6.68
N ASP A 61 -1.39 -14.93 7.40
CA ASP A 61 -1.72 -16.35 7.51
C ASP A 61 -1.92 -17.01 6.13
N TRP A 62 -2.61 -16.31 5.21
CA TRP A 62 -2.82 -16.79 3.84
C TRP A 62 -1.51 -16.80 3.04
N ILE A 63 -0.71 -15.74 3.11
CA ILE A 63 0.59 -15.64 2.43
C ILE A 63 1.52 -16.75 2.92
N GLU A 64 1.64 -16.93 4.23
CA GLU A 64 2.49 -17.95 4.86
C GLU A 64 2.04 -19.36 4.48
N SER A 65 0.72 -19.61 4.41
CA SER A 65 0.17 -20.89 3.94
C SER A 65 0.48 -21.24 2.48
N ILE A 66 0.93 -20.27 1.67
CA ILE A 66 1.35 -20.49 0.28
C ILE A 66 2.86 -20.63 0.18
N ILE A 67 3.61 -19.75 0.85
CA ILE A 67 5.09 -19.68 0.73
C ILE A 67 5.77 -20.87 1.41
N TRP A 68 5.24 -21.33 2.54
CA TRP A 68 5.88 -22.37 3.37
C TRP A 68 5.31 -23.78 3.18
N LYS A 69 4.62 -24.01 2.06
CA LYS A 69 4.24 -25.36 1.62
C LYS A 69 5.45 -26.13 1.09
#